data_AF-A0A932X2P8-F1
#
_entry.id   AF-A0A932X2P8-F1
#
_cell.length_a   1.000
_cell.length_b   1.000
_cell.length_c   1.000
_cell.angle_alpha   90.00
_cell.angle_beta   90.00
_cell.angle_gamma   90.00
#
_symmetry.space_group_name_H-M   'P 1'
#
loop_
_entity.id
_entity.type
_entity.pdbx_description
1 polymer ?
#
loop_
_entity_poly.entity_id
_entity_poly.type
_entity_poly.pdbx_seq_one_letter_code
_entity_poly.pdbx_strand_id
1 'polypeptide(L)'
;MATLTRAPKAKNLLPYDGLREWIHKLEEMGDLRVVEGADCDKDIGQATELLQHHPDAPCVLFDKIPGYKEGYRVLVNMYGTAARMALTYGLPTHLKKGPLSQAVLELIEKSTPIPYEFVDEGPVLENIQIGDTVNADIFPSPRWHELDGGHYIGTGCYDITR
;
A
#
# COMPACT_ATOMS: atom_id res chain seq x y z
N MET A 1 -18.78 15.11 -26.10
CA MET A 1 -18.54 13.98 -25.18
C MET A 1 -18.11 12.79 -26.01
N ALA A 2 -16.84 12.39 -25.91
CA ALA A 2 -16.41 11.15 -26.56
C ALA A 2 -16.98 9.99 -25.75
N THR A 3 -17.89 9.24 -26.35
CA THR A 3 -18.35 7.96 -25.82
C THR A 3 -17.17 7.00 -25.87
N LEU A 4 -16.52 6.79 -24.72
CA LEU A 4 -15.44 5.83 -24.59
C LEU A 4 -16.05 4.44 -24.52
N THR A 5 -15.84 3.64 -25.57
CA THR A 5 -16.27 2.25 -25.61
C THR A 5 -15.47 1.46 -24.58
N ARG A 6 -16.17 0.82 -23.63
CA ARG A 6 -15.59 -0.02 -22.59
C ARG A 6 -14.79 -1.17 -23.21
N ALA A 7 -13.50 -1.25 -22.91
CA ALA A 7 -12.68 -2.41 -23.24
C ALA A 7 -13.09 -3.62 -22.37
N PRO A 8 -12.95 -4.85 -22.89
CA PRO A 8 -13.20 -6.06 -22.11
C PRO A 8 -12.19 -6.16 -20.96
N LYS A 9 -12.69 -6.46 -19.75
CA LYS A 9 -11.90 -6.52 -18.51
C LYS A 9 -10.61 -7.34 -18.73
N ALA A 10 -9.46 -6.67 -18.72
CA ALA A 10 -8.17 -7.33 -18.85
C ALA A 10 -8.00 -8.42 -17.78
N LYS A 11 -7.35 -9.53 -18.15
CA LYS A 11 -7.02 -10.61 -17.22
C LYS A 11 -6.11 -10.04 -16.12
N ASN A 12 -6.48 -10.18 -14.85
CA ASN A 12 -5.60 -9.80 -13.75
C ASN A 12 -4.33 -10.65 -13.81
N LEU A 13 -3.18 -9.99 -13.92
CA LEU A 13 -1.88 -10.63 -14.01
C LEU A 13 -1.30 -10.96 -12.62
N LEU A 14 -1.89 -10.40 -11.57
CA LEU A 14 -1.49 -10.60 -10.17
C LEU A 14 -2.46 -11.55 -9.46
N PRO A 15 -2.02 -12.21 -8.38
CA PRO A 15 -2.88 -13.09 -7.58
C PRO A 15 -3.83 -12.35 -6.63
N TYR A 16 -3.96 -11.02 -6.77
CA TYR A 16 -4.81 -10.12 -5.98
C TYR A 16 -5.24 -8.91 -6.82
N ASP A 17 -6.34 -8.27 -6.44
CA ASP A 17 -6.85 -7.03 -7.05
C ASP A 17 -6.78 -5.85 -6.05
N GLY A 18 -5.78 -4.99 -6.25
CA GLY A 18 -5.53 -3.81 -5.42
C GLY A 18 -5.02 -4.10 -4.00
N LEU A 19 -4.86 -3.04 -3.21
CA LEU A 19 -4.24 -3.12 -1.88
C LEU A 19 -5.07 -3.92 -0.86
N ARG A 20 -6.40 -3.87 -0.95
CA ARG A 20 -7.30 -4.57 -0.01
C ARG A 20 -7.09 -6.09 -0.09
N GLU A 21 -7.09 -6.64 -1.30
CA GLU A 21 -6.84 -8.08 -1.48
C GLU A 21 -5.38 -8.44 -1.20
N TRP A 22 -4.41 -7.57 -1.50
CA TRP A 22 -3.01 -7.79 -1.12
C TRP A 22 -2.83 -7.93 0.40
N ILE A 23 -3.51 -7.10 1.20
CA ILE A 23 -3.51 -7.22 2.66
C ILE A 23 -4.12 -8.56 3.10
N HIS A 24 -5.22 -9.00 2.47
CA HIS A 24 -5.79 -10.33 2.75
C HIS A 24 -4.80 -11.46 2.41
N LYS A 25 -4.01 -11.32 1.35
CA LYS A 25 -2.94 -12.30 1.04
C LYS A 25 -1.87 -12.35 2.12
N LEU A 26 -1.53 -11.23 2.74
CA LEU A 26 -0.62 -11.26 3.89
C LEU A 26 -1.23 -11.92 5.12
N GLU A 27 -2.53 -11.72 5.36
CA GLU A 27 -3.26 -12.42 6.43
C GLU A 27 -3.26 -13.94 6.19
N GLU A 28 -3.56 -14.40 4.97
CA GLU A 28 -3.48 -15.82 4.58
C GLU A 28 -2.06 -16.40 4.77
N MET A 29 -1.03 -15.59 4.56
CA MET A 29 0.37 -15.96 4.76
C MET A 29 0.80 -15.94 6.24
N GLY A 30 -0.02 -15.40 7.14
CA GLY A 30 0.32 -15.19 8.55
C GLY A 30 1.38 -14.10 8.76
N ASP A 31 1.55 -13.19 7.80
CA ASP A 31 2.59 -12.15 7.78
C ASP A 31 2.05 -10.73 8.02
N LEU A 32 0.75 -10.63 8.35
CA LEU A 32 0.07 -9.40 8.76
C LEU A 32 -0.13 -9.38 10.27
N ARG A 33 0.20 -8.26 10.91
CA ARG A 33 -0.16 -7.98 12.30
C ARG A 33 -1.01 -6.72 12.40
N VAL A 34 -2.16 -6.83 13.04
CA VAL A 34 -3.00 -5.67 13.36
C VAL A 34 -2.63 -5.12 14.73
N VAL A 35 -2.50 -3.80 14.84
CA VAL A 35 -2.23 -3.08 16.10
C VAL A 35 -3.27 -1.98 16.25
N GLU A 36 -3.95 -1.93 17.39
CA GLU A 36 -4.97 -0.94 17.68
C GLU A 36 -4.48 0.10 18.69
N GLY A 37 -4.89 1.37 18.52
CA GLY A 37 -4.69 2.42 19.54
C GLY A 37 -3.30 3.09 19.56
N ALA A 38 -2.43 2.80 18.60
CA ALA A 38 -1.14 3.47 18.45
C ALA A 38 -1.32 4.90 17.90
N ASP A 39 -0.63 5.89 18.47
CA ASP A 39 -0.72 7.30 18.02
C ASP A 39 0.19 7.64 16.82
N CYS A 40 -0.19 8.69 16.08
CA CYS A 40 0.55 9.20 14.92
C CYS A 40 1.76 10.06 15.26
N ASP A 41 1.86 10.61 16.48
CA ASP A 41 2.92 11.56 16.84
C ASP A 41 4.22 10.87 17.26
N LYS A 42 4.12 9.61 17.73
CA LYS A 42 5.22 8.82 18.29
C LYS A 42 5.13 7.34 17.94
N ASP A 43 4.07 6.65 18.35
CA ASP A 43 4.05 5.18 18.38
C ASP A 43 4.25 4.56 16.98
N ILE A 44 3.49 5.02 15.99
CA ILE A 44 3.54 4.46 14.64
C ILE A 44 4.91 4.67 13.99
N GLY A 45 5.50 5.87 14.13
CA GLY A 45 6.83 6.17 13.59
C GLY A 45 7.92 5.31 14.23
N GLN A 46 7.95 5.24 15.56
CA GLN A 46 8.92 4.44 16.31
C GLN A 46 8.77 2.94 16.03
N ALA A 47 7.55 2.42 15.97
CA ALA A 47 7.30 1.03 15.60
C ALA A 47 7.79 0.74 14.17
N THR A 48 7.53 1.66 13.23
CA THR A 48 7.97 1.53 11.83
C THR A 48 9.48 1.41 11.72
N GLU A 49 10.24 2.23 12.45
CA GLU A 49 11.70 2.16 12.50
C GLU A 49 12.17 0.76 12.93
N LEU A 50 11.62 0.22 14.02
CA LEU A 50 11.99 -1.12 14.51
C LEU A 50 11.66 -2.23 13.49
N LEU A 51 10.50 -2.12 12.83
CA LEU A 51 10.05 -3.10 11.85
C LEU A 51 10.95 -3.15 10.60
N GLN A 52 11.55 -2.02 10.20
CA GLN A 52 12.43 -1.98 9.02
C GLN A 52 13.79 -2.64 9.26
N HIS A 53 14.25 -2.70 10.50
CA HIS A 53 15.58 -3.23 10.85
C HIS A 53 15.59 -4.71 11.26
N HIS A 54 14.45 -5.39 11.23
CA HIS A 54 14.37 -6.81 11.55
C HIS A 54 13.95 -7.64 10.32
N PRO A 55 14.75 -8.62 9.87
CA PRO A 55 14.54 -9.32 8.60
C PRO A 55 13.24 -10.12 8.52
N ASP A 56 12.71 -10.54 9.69
CA ASP A 56 11.46 -11.30 9.81
C ASP A 56 10.32 -10.46 10.42
N ALA A 57 10.43 -9.13 10.41
CA ALA A 57 9.36 -8.28 10.91
C ALA A 57 8.08 -8.42 10.07
N PRO A 58 6.91 -8.46 10.71
CA PRO A 58 5.63 -8.54 10.00
C PRO A 58 5.35 -7.24 9.25
N CYS A 59 4.42 -7.31 8.30
CA CYS A 59 3.70 -6.13 7.85
C CYS A 59 2.70 -5.73 8.95
N VAL A 60 2.60 -4.45 9.28
CA VAL A 60 1.73 -3.99 10.36
C VAL A 60 0.65 -3.07 9.82
N LEU A 61 -0.60 -3.35 10.17
CA LEU A 61 -1.76 -2.50 9.93
C LEU A 61 -2.21 -1.88 11.26
N PHE A 62 -1.99 -0.58 11.40
CA PHE A 62 -2.49 0.19 12.53
C PHE A 62 -3.94 0.59 12.29
N ASP A 63 -4.81 0.35 13.27
CA ASP A 63 -6.23 0.69 13.26
C ASP A 63 -6.64 1.35 14.59
N LYS A 64 -7.86 1.91 14.63
CA LYS A 64 -8.41 2.62 15.80
C LYS A 64 -7.42 3.64 16.37
N ILE A 65 -6.83 4.42 15.47
CA ILE A 65 -5.79 5.40 15.79
C ILE A 65 -6.43 6.54 16.59
N PRO A 66 -5.91 6.88 17.79
CA PRO A 66 -6.48 7.94 18.63
C PRO A 66 -6.60 9.27 17.88
N GLY A 67 -7.75 9.93 18.00
CA GLY A 67 -8.03 11.20 17.32
C GLY A 67 -8.59 11.08 15.91
N TYR A 68 -8.64 9.88 15.34
CA TYR A 68 -9.15 9.64 13.98
C TYR A 68 -10.40 8.75 14.00
N LYS A 69 -11.19 8.82 12.92
CA LYS A 69 -12.38 7.98 12.77
C LYS A 69 -11.97 6.52 12.57
N GLU A 70 -12.69 5.58 13.18
CA GLU A 70 -12.45 4.14 12.96
C GLU A 70 -12.50 3.77 11.47
N GLY A 71 -11.62 2.88 11.05
CA GLY A 71 -11.43 2.50 9.64
C GLY A 71 -10.38 3.33 8.89
N TYR A 72 -9.93 4.45 9.46
CA TYR A 72 -8.77 5.19 8.99
C TYR A 72 -7.51 4.52 9.54
N ARG A 73 -6.76 3.87 8.64
CA ARG A 73 -5.70 2.91 8.99
C ARG A 73 -4.37 3.29 8.34
N VAL A 74 -3.28 2.88 8.97
CA VAL A 74 -1.91 3.07 8.44
C VAL A 74 -1.26 1.70 8.26
N LEU A 75 -0.81 1.40 7.03
CA LEU A 75 -0.09 0.18 6.70
C LEU A 75 1.40 0.47 6.61
N VAL A 76 2.24 -0.33 7.28
CA VAL A 76 3.69 -0.15 7.27
C VAL A 76 4.43 -1.45 6.98
N ASN A 77 5.71 -1.31 6.63
CA ASN A 77 6.61 -2.44 6.36
C ASN A 77 6.16 -3.37 5.22
N MET A 78 5.48 -2.83 4.21
CA MET A 78 4.91 -3.60 3.08
C MET A 78 5.93 -4.47 2.36
N TYR A 79 7.17 -3.99 2.18
CA TYR A 79 8.22 -4.67 1.41
C TYR A 79 9.34 -5.29 2.28
N GLY A 80 9.12 -5.44 3.59
CA GLY A 80 10.16 -5.85 4.52
C GLY A 80 10.73 -7.28 4.32
N THR A 81 10.06 -8.15 3.57
CA THR A 81 10.56 -9.51 3.28
C THR A 81 10.57 -9.82 1.78
N ALA A 82 11.43 -10.77 1.39
CA ALA A 82 11.47 -11.29 0.03
C ALA A 82 10.13 -11.89 -0.41
N ALA A 83 9.39 -12.52 0.51
CA ALA A 83 8.09 -13.10 0.23
C ALA A 83 7.04 -12.01 -0.10
N ARG A 84 7.00 -10.91 0.67
CA ARG A 84 6.09 -9.77 0.40
C ARG A 84 6.43 -9.04 -0.89
N MET A 85 7.72 -8.86 -1.18
CA MET A 85 8.16 -8.33 -2.48
C MET A 85 7.77 -9.25 -3.63
N ALA A 86 8.02 -10.57 -3.51
CA ALA A 86 7.64 -11.54 -4.54
C ALA A 86 6.13 -11.53 -4.81
N LEU A 87 5.30 -11.52 -3.76
CA LEU A 87 3.85 -11.38 -3.89
C LEU A 87 3.49 -10.13 -4.70
N THR A 88 4.08 -8.98 -4.37
CA THR A 88 3.83 -7.68 -5.04
C THR A 88 4.13 -7.73 -6.54
N TYR A 89 5.15 -8.47 -6.95
CA TYR A 89 5.50 -8.66 -8.36
C TYR A 89 4.75 -9.83 -9.03
N GLY A 90 3.83 -10.52 -8.33
CA GLY A 90 3.16 -11.71 -8.84
C GLY A 90 4.09 -12.93 -9.02
N LEU A 91 5.21 -12.95 -8.29
CA LEU A 91 6.23 -13.99 -8.35
C LEU A 91 6.05 -15.02 -7.21
N PRO A 92 6.64 -16.23 -7.33
CA PRO A 92 6.58 -17.23 -6.27
C PRO A 92 7.17 -16.73 -4.94
N THR A 93 6.38 -16.79 -3.86
CA THR A 93 6.74 -16.22 -2.54
C THR A 93 7.86 -16.96 -1.81
N HIS A 94 8.27 -18.14 -2.29
CA HIS A 94 9.40 -18.89 -1.74
C HIS A 94 10.77 -18.41 -2.27
N LEU A 95 10.79 -17.52 -3.28
CA LEU A 95 12.03 -16.95 -3.81
C LEU A 95 12.80 -16.18 -2.73
N LYS A 96 14.13 -16.38 -2.71
CA LYS A 96 15.05 -15.64 -1.84
C LYS A 96 15.62 -14.42 -2.56
N LYS A 97 16.25 -13.50 -1.81
CA LYS A 97 16.68 -12.17 -2.30
C LYS A 97 17.36 -12.18 -3.68
N GLY A 98 18.39 -13.01 -3.87
CA GLY A 98 19.11 -13.10 -5.15
C GLY A 98 18.24 -13.57 -6.32
N PRO A 99 17.66 -14.78 -6.25
CA PRO A 99 16.74 -15.27 -7.27
C PRO A 99 15.54 -14.35 -7.53
N LEU A 100 14.99 -13.71 -6.49
CA LEU A 100 13.92 -12.73 -6.61
C LEU A 100 14.37 -11.51 -7.42
N SER A 101 15.55 -10.96 -7.12
CA SER A 101 16.11 -9.83 -7.86
C SER A 101 16.25 -10.14 -9.35
N GLN A 102 16.72 -11.35 -9.69
CA GLN A 102 16.85 -11.79 -11.07
C GLN A 102 15.47 -11.92 -11.75
N ALA A 103 14.50 -12.53 -11.07
CA ALA A 103 13.15 -12.70 -11.60
C ALA A 103 12.43 -11.35 -11.83
N VAL A 104 12.61 -10.39 -10.92
CA VAL A 104 12.07 -9.03 -11.07
C VAL A 104 12.72 -8.31 -12.26
N LEU A 105 14.04 -8.41 -12.42
CA LEU A 105 14.74 -7.83 -13.57
C LEU A 105 14.20 -8.40 -14.89
N GLU A 106 14.09 -9.73 -15.00
CA GLU A 106 13.55 -10.36 -16.20
C GLU A 106 12.10 -9.99 -16.48
N LEU A 107 11.27 -9.83 -15.43
CA LEU A 107 9.89 -9.38 -15.56
C LEU A 107 9.83 -7.97 -16.16
N ILE A 108 10.67 -7.05 -15.66
CA ILE A 108 10.75 -5.67 -16.14
C ILE A 108 11.25 -5.63 -17.59
N GLU A 109 12.33 -6.35 -17.92
CA GLU A 109 12.91 -6.37 -19.27
C GLU A 109 11.96 -6.93 -20.33
N LYS A 110 11.08 -7.86 -19.94
CA LYS A 110 10.07 -8.47 -20.83
C LYS A 110 8.74 -7.73 -20.80
N SER A 111 8.56 -6.75 -19.91
CA SER A 111 7.30 -6.04 -19.76
C SER A 111 7.03 -5.11 -20.94
N THR A 112 5.82 -5.14 -21.45
CA THR A 112 5.31 -4.18 -22.42
C THR A 112 4.21 -3.35 -21.76
N PRO A 113 4.18 -2.02 -21.96
CA PRO A 113 3.12 -1.18 -21.41
C PRO A 113 1.74 -1.72 -21.77
N ILE A 114 0.90 -1.89 -20.76
CA ILE A 114 -0.51 -2.26 -20.92
C ILE A 114 -1.30 -0.96 -20.94
N PRO A 115 -2.07 -0.66 -22.00
CA PRO A 115 -2.94 0.51 -22.02
C PRO A 115 -3.90 0.47 -20.83
N TYR A 116 -4.05 1.61 -20.16
CA TYR A 116 -5.05 1.75 -19.10
C TYR A 116 -6.46 1.79 -19.72
N GLU A 117 -7.46 1.43 -18.91
CA GLU A 117 -8.87 1.53 -19.26
C GLU A 117 -9.52 2.67 -18.46
N PHE A 118 -10.36 3.46 -19.12
CA PHE A 118 -11.23 4.39 -18.42
C PHE A 118 -12.42 3.63 -17.82
N VAL A 119 -12.67 3.85 -16.53
CA VAL A 119 -13.79 3.27 -15.79
C VAL A 119 -14.56 4.37 -15.08
N ASP A 120 -15.88 4.23 -15.01
CA ASP A 120 -16.77 5.22 -14.38
C ASP A 120 -16.94 5.01 -12.87
N GLU A 121 -16.64 3.79 -12.39
CA GLU A 121 -16.87 3.37 -11.00
C GLU A 121 -15.65 2.62 -10.45
N GLY A 122 -15.46 2.70 -9.13
CA GLY A 122 -14.46 1.91 -8.43
C GLY A 122 -14.41 2.20 -6.93
N PRO A 123 -13.81 1.32 -6.11
CA PRO A 123 -13.80 1.45 -4.65
C PRO A 123 -13.09 2.70 -4.11
N VAL A 124 -12.35 3.42 -4.96
CA VAL A 124 -11.71 4.69 -4.61
C VAL A 124 -12.70 5.86 -4.61
N LEU A 125 -13.85 5.72 -5.31
CA LEU A 125 -14.88 6.74 -5.45
C LEU A 125 -15.99 6.62 -4.38
N GLU A 126 -15.87 5.71 -3.42
CA GLU A 126 -16.89 5.47 -2.38
C GLU A 126 -17.04 6.64 -1.39
N ASN A 127 -15.98 7.43 -1.19
CA ASN A 127 -15.98 8.58 -0.30
C ASN A 127 -15.42 9.80 -1.06
N ILE A 128 -16.23 10.85 -1.18
CA ILE A 128 -15.90 12.02 -2.01
C ILE A 128 -16.02 13.30 -1.16
N GLN A 129 -14.96 14.11 -1.18
CA GLN A 129 -14.95 15.48 -0.65
C GLN A 129 -14.56 16.44 -1.79
N ILE A 130 -15.29 17.55 -1.92
CA ILE A 130 -15.11 18.53 -3.00
C ILE A 130 -15.16 19.95 -2.41
N GLY A 131 -14.30 20.83 -2.94
CA GLY A 131 -14.26 22.24 -2.54
C GLY A 131 -13.94 22.41 -1.07
N ASP A 132 -14.72 23.23 -0.37
CA ASP A 132 -14.49 23.59 1.03
C ASP A 132 -14.66 22.41 2.01
N THR A 133 -15.14 21.26 1.55
CA THR A 133 -15.25 20.04 2.36
C THR A 133 -13.96 19.22 2.39
N VAL A 134 -12.98 19.53 1.54
CA VAL A 134 -11.69 18.83 1.48
C VAL A 134 -10.88 19.13 2.74
N ASN A 135 -10.59 18.09 3.50
CA ASN A 135 -9.73 18.20 4.67
C ASN A 135 -8.77 17.01 4.73
N ALA A 136 -7.47 17.26 4.57
CA ALA A 136 -6.43 16.22 4.62
C ALA A 136 -6.16 15.74 6.06
N ASP A 137 -6.44 16.57 7.06
CA ASP A 137 -6.16 16.27 8.48
C ASP A 137 -7.10 15.20 9.06
N ILE A 138 -8.10 14.75 8.29
CA ILE A 138 -8.93 13.60 8.67
C ILE A 138 -8.15 12.28 8.56
N PHE A 139 -7.03 12.26 7.82
CA PHE A 139 -6.23 11.07 7.60
C PHE A 139 -5.09 10.98 8.63
N PRO A 140 -4.87 9.79 9.23
CA PRO A 140 -3.81 9.56 10.20
C PRO A 140 -2.45 9.63 9.51
N SER A 141 -1.85 10.81 9.53
CA SER A 141 -0.53 11.07 8.94
C SER A 141 0.52 10.97 10.04
N PRO A 142 1.39 9.95 10.03
CA PRO A 142 2.38 9.82 11.08
C PRO A 142 3.45 10.92 11.00
N ARG A 143 3.96 11.31 12.17
CA ARG A 143 5.33 11.81 12.29
C ARG A 143 6.25 10.60 12.32
N TRP A 144 7.12 10.46 11.32
CA TRP A 144 7.94 9.25 11.19
C TRP A 144 9.13 9.29 12.13
N HIS A 145 9.75 10.46 12.29
CA HIS A 145 10.90 10.68 13.16
C HIS A 145 10.71 11.90 14.07
N GLU A 146 11.34 11.88 15.24
CA GLU A 146 11.21 12.95 16.25
C GLU A 146 11.53 14.35 15.71
N LEU A 147 12.53 14.44 14.82
CA LEU A 147 13.04 15.68 14.25
C LEU A 147 12.36 16.08 12.94
N ASP A 148 11.35 15.34 12.50
CA ASP A 148 10.57 15.71 11.32
C ASP A 148 9.87 17.06 11.54
N GLY A 149 9.87 17.91 10.51
CA GLY A 149 9.22 19.22 10.54
C GLY A 149 7.69 19.18 10.64
N GLY A 150 7.09 18.00 10.55
CA GLY A 150 5.65 17.79 10.62
C GLY A 150 5.25 16.35 10.26
N HIS A 151 3.94 16.13 10.13
CA HIS A 151 3.38 14.87 9.65
C HIS A 151 3.55 14.72 8.14
N TYR A 152 3.83 13.51 7.68
CA TYR A 152 3.97 13.22 6.24
C TYR A 152 2.91 12.22 5.78
N ILE A 153 1.92 12.73 5.04
CA ILE A 153 0.79 11.95 4.52
C ILE A 153 1.17 11.04 3.34
N GLY A 154 2.19 11.40 2.56
CA GLY A 154 2.55 10.72 1.31
C GLY A 154 3.99 10.19 1.32
N THR A 155 4.20 8.99 1.88
CA THR A 155 5.51 8.30 1.90
C THR A 155 5.52 6.97 1.14
N GLY A 156 4.35 6.52 0.67
CA GLY A 156 4.15 5.28 -0.10
C GLY A 156 3.22 5.50 -1.30
N CYS A 157 3.33 6.66 -1.95
CA CYS A 157 2.47 7.10 -3.04
C CYS A 157 3.28 7.40 -4.31
N TYR A 158 2.57 7.70 -5.39
CA TYR A 158 3.11 8.23 -6.64
C TYR A 158 2.32 9.45 -7.07
N ASP A 159 2.99 10.42 -7.67
CA ASP A 159 2.35 11.63 -8.19
C ASP A 159 1.97 11.42 -9.65
N ILE A 160 0.72 11.77 -9.99
CA ILE A 160 0.21 11.74 -11.36
C ILE A 160 0.13 13.17 -11.86
N THR A 161 0.91 13.49 -12.90
CA THR A 161 0.89 14.77 -13.59
C THR A 161 0.50 14.59 -15.07
N ARG A 162 0.18 15.69 -15.74
CA ARG A 162 -0.23 15.71 -17.16
C ARG A 162 0.78 16.46 -18.01
#